data_AF-A0A5C7L0D9-F1
#
_entry.id   AF-A0A5C7L0D9-F1
#
_cell.length_a   1.000
_cell.length_b   1.000
_cell.length_c   1.000
_cell.angle_alpha   90.00
_cell.angle_beta   90.00
_cell.angle_gamma   90.00
#
_symmetry.space_group_name_H-M   'P 1'
#
loop_
_entity.id
_entity.type
_entity.pdbx_description
1 polymer ?
#
loop_
_entity_poly.entity_id
_entity_poly.type
_entity_poly.pdbx_seq_one_letter_code
_entity_poly.pdbx_strand_id
1 'polypeptide(L)'
;MIQRAAELLTRRYDTPDQAFMTREVSQRLGAVLAAGAFSLRMSPNAVTLTGLVCMLLGAWAFAAGEGAAGIVAPLLLWQLGFGFDCADGQLARATKRQSPFGGWLDVACDHIRQGALCLALTAVSPGLAGYAVALLLLSGMTVYLHTVAVIKFSAPPKLELGVHAGRLRVLVKELLDTPVFLLTLCLLRPWPSLLLLYAAGNGVLLLARAVALAKLRLARA
;
A
#
# COMPACT_ATOMS: atom_id res chain seq x y z
N MET A 1 -6.64 23.99 18.53
CA MET A 1 -6.65 23.30 17.23
C MET A 1 -5.31 23.40 16.51
N ILE A 2 -4.74 24.59 16.34
CA ILE A 2 -3.49 24.81 15.58
C ILE A 2 -2.30 24.01 16.12
N GLN A 3 -2.08 23.94 17.45
CA GLN A 3 -0.98 23.17 18.04
C GLN A 3 -1.01 21.68 17.68
N ARG A 4 -2.19 21.05 17.66
CA ARG A 4 -2.33 19.62 17.35
C ARG A 4 -2.12 19.32 15.86
N ALA A 5 -2.51 20.25 14.98
CA ALA A 5 -2.20 20.18 13.56
C ALA A 5 -0.69 20.36 13.30
N ALA A 6 -0.03 21.25 14.03
CA ALA A 6 1.42 21.42 13.95
C ALA A 6 2.19 20.19 14.46
N GLU A 7 1.73 19.57 15.56
CA GLU A 7 2.29 18.31 16.06
C GLU A 7 2.27 17.20 15.00
N LEU A 8 1.15 17.07 14.27
CA LEU A 8 1.00 16.09 13.18
C LEU A 8 2.10 16.25 12.11
N LEU A 9 2.43 17.50 11.73
CA LEU A 9 3.44 17.79 10.71
C LEU A 9 4.87 17.51 11.18
N THR A 10 5.14 17.70 12.48
CA THR A 10 6.49 17.52 13.05
C THR A 10 6.78 16.08 13.46
N ARG A 11 5.76 15.28 13.71
CA ARG A 11 5.92 13.92 14.21
C ARG A 11 6.30 12.96 13.09
N ARG A 12 7.44 12.27 13.25
CA ARG A 12 7.75 11.12 12.41
C ARG A 12 6.94 9.91 12.84
N TYR A 13 6.20 9.35 11.88
CA TYR A 13 5.47 8.10 12.03
C TYR A 13 6.31 6.95 11.48
N ASP A 14 7.50 6.78 12.05
CA ASP A 14 8.41 5.71 11.66
C ASP A 14 7.89 4.40 12.26
N THR A 15 7.47 3.50 11.38
CA THR A 15 7.13 2.13 11.77
C THR A 15 8.33 1.23 11.41
N PRO A 16 8.76 0.30 12.29
CA PRO A 16 9.95 -0.52 12.03
C PRO A 16 9.82 -1.28 10.71
N ASP A 17 10.91 -1.35 9.94
CA ASP A 17 10.97 -2.09 8.66
C ASP A 17 10.14 -1.51 7.50
N GLN A 18 9.80 -0.21 7.52
CA GLN A 18 9.23 0.48 6.35
C GLN A 18 10.22 0.58 5.18
N ALA A 19 9.68 0.54 3.97
CA ALA A 19 10.40 0.87 2.75
C ALA A 19 10.60 2.39 2.61
N PHE A 20 11.60 2.77 1.82
CA PHE A 20 12.11 4.13 1.73
C PHE A 20 11.08 5.13 1.22
N MET A 21 10.38 4.85 0.12
CA MET A 21 9.42 5.80 -0.46
C MET A 21 8.22 5.98 0.46
N THR A 22 7.72 4.89 1.06
CA THR A 22 6.69 5.01 2.09
C THR A 22 7.15 5.89 3.26
N ARG A 23 8.35 5.64 3.81
CA ARG A 23 8.85 6.36 4.99
C ARG A 23 9.12 7.84 4.71
N GLU A 24 9.78 8.15 3.60
CA GLU A 24 10.25 9.51 3.34
C GLU A 24 9.24 10.37 2.56
N VAL A 25 8.35 9.76 1.78
CA VAL A 25 7.38 10.49 0.94
C VAL A 25 5.98 10.31 1.48
N SER A 26 5.46 9.07 1.51
CA SER A 26 4.05 8.82 1.81
C SER A 26 3.66 9.15 3.25
N GLN A 27 4.52 8.85 4.23
CA GLN A 27 4.26 9.21 5.64
C GLN A 27 4.24 10.73 5.83
N ARG A 28 5.08 11.48 5.11
CA ARG A 28 5.11 12.95 5.16
C ARG A 28 3.87 13.55 4.49
N LEU A 29 3.49 13.02 3.34
CA LEU A 29 2.23 13.38 2.69
C LEU A 29 1.04 13.07 3.62
N GLY A 30 1.05 11.91 4.26
CA GLY A 30 0.06 11.51 5.26
C GLY A 30 -0.04 12.50 6.42
N ALA A 31 1.09 13.03 6.91
CA ALA A 31 1.10 14.01 7.99
C ALA A 31 0.44 15.32 7.60
N VAL A 32 0.68 15.78 6.37
CA VAL A 32 0.03 16.96 5.79
C VAL A 32 -1.48 16.72 5.65
N LEU A 33 -1.87 15.58 5.09
CA LEU A 33 -3.28 15.21 4.91
C LEU A 33 -4.00 15.04 6.26
N ALA A 34 -3.34 14.46 7.26
CA ALA A 34 -3.88 14.30 8.61
C ALA A 34 -4.09 15.65 9.29
N ALA A 35 -3.16 16.60 9.14
CA ALA A 35 -3.31 17.97 9.65
C ALA A 35 -4.47 18.72 8.97
N GLY A 36 -4.63 18.55 7.66
CA GLY A 36 -5.78 19.06 6.91
C GLY A 36 -7.10 18.45 7.38
N ALA A 37 -7.17 17.11 7.46
CA ALA A 37 -8.33 16.37 7.93
C ALA A 37 -8.72 16.74 9.37
N PHE A 38 -7.74 16.95 10.25
CA PHE A 38 -7.97 17.46 11.61
C PHE A 38 -8.63 18.84 11.60
N SER A 39 -8.12 19.74 10.74
CA SER A 39 -8.66 21.10 10.59
C SER A 39 -10.10 21.10 10.05
N LEU A 40 -10.41 20.15 9.16
CA LEU A 40 -11.75 19.89 8.61
C LEU A 40 -12.64 19.06 9.55
N ARG A 41 -12.17 18.70 10.75
CA ARG A 41 -12.89 17.88 11.74
C ARG A 41 -13.34 16.51 11.22
N MET A 42 -12.62 15.94 10.25
CA MET A 42 -12.90 14.61 9.73
C MET A 42 -12.65 13.53 10.80
N SER A 43 -13.40 12.44 10.74
CA SER A 43 -13.11 11.23 11.52
C SER A 43 -12.02 10.40 10.82
N PRO A 44 -11.23 9.59 11.55
CA PRO A 44 -10.26 8.68 10.92
C PRO A 44 -10.89 7.79 9.85
N ASN A 45 -12.08 7.24 10.12
CA ASN A 45 -12.80 6.40 9.14
C ASN A 45 -13.18 7.18 7.87
N ALA A 46 -13.53 8.46 7.97
CA ALA A 46 -13.80 9.30 6.81
C ALA A 46 -12.52 9.53 5.98
N VAL A 47 -11.36 9.63 6.64
CA VAL A 47 -10.06 9.72 5.96
C VAL A 47 -9.75 8.41 5.22
N THR A 48 -9.95 7.25 5.87
CA THR A 48 -9.81 5.92 5.23
C THR A 48 -10.68 5.80 3.97
N LEU A 49 -11.97 6.16 4.07
CA LEU A 49 -12.91 6.10 2.94
C LEU A 49 -12.55 7.09 1.82
N THR A 50 -12.03 8.27 2.16
CA THR A 50 -11.53 9.24 1.16
C THR A 50 -10.35 8.65 0.39
N GLY A 51 -9.42 8.01 1.11
CA GLY A 51 -8.30 7.29 0.50
C GLY A 51 -8.76 6.17 -0.43
N LEU A 52 -9.77 5.39 -0.01
CA LEU A 52 -10.38 4.36 -0.85
C LEU A 52 -10.96 4.95 -2.14
N VAL A 53 -11.71 6.04 -2.07
CA VAL A 53 -12.25 6.70 -3.27
C VAL A 53 -11.12 7.12 -4.22
N CYS A 54 -10.04 7.72 -3.72
CA CYS A 54 -8.87 8.05 -4.54
C CYS A 54 -8.26 6.79 -5.19
N MET A 55 -8.16 5.68 -4.44
CA MET A 55 -7.65 4.42 -4.96
C MET A 55 -8.51 3.84 -6.09
N LEU A 56 -9.83 3.89 -5.94
CA LEU A 56 -10.79 3.41 -6.94
C LEU A 56 -10.78 4.29 -8.20
N LEU A 57 -10.74 5.62 -8.03
CA LEU A 57 -10.61 6.54 -9.16
C LEU A 57 -9.28 6.35 -9.88
N GLY A 58 -8.19 6.06 -9.15
CA GLY A 58 -6.90 5.72 -9.74
C GLY A 58 -6.97 4.42 -10.56
N ALA A 59 -7.62 3.38 -10.02
CA ALA A 59 -7.82 2.13 -10.77
C ALA A 59 -8.66 2.35 -12.03
N TRP A 60 -9.74 3.14 -11.94
CA TRP A 60 -10.54 3.51 -13.10
C TRP A 60 -9.73 4.30 -14.13
N ALA A 61 -8.94 5.30 -13.71
CA ALA A 61 -8.10 6.09 -14.60
C ALA A 61 -6.99 5.25 -15.26
N PHE A 62 -6.44 4.27 -14.55
CA PHE A 62 -5.49 3.31 -15.12
C PHE A 62 -6.15 2.44 -16.19
N ALA A 63 -7.38 1.98 -15.95
CA ALA A 63 -8.12 1.17 -16.90
C ALA A 63 -8.54 1.96 -18.15
N ALA A 64 -9.19 3.11 -17.96
CA ALA A 64 -9.87 3.85 -19.02
C ALA A 64 -9.05 4.98 -19.65
N GLY A 65 -7.96 5.42 -19.00
CA GLY A 65 -7.19 6.57 -19.46
C GLY A 65 -6.42 6.31 -20.75
N GLU A 66 -6.38 7.28 -21.65
CA GLU A 66 -5.62 7.19 -22.90
C GLU A 66 -4.29 7.93 -22.81
N GLY A 67 -3.29 7.46 -23.56
CA GLY A 67 -1.97 8.08 -23.65
C GLY A 67 -1.36 8.42 -22.29
N ALA A 68 -0.89 9.66 -22.15
CA ALA A 68 -0.28 10.17 -20.92
C ALA A 68 -1.27 10.27 -19.75
N ALA A 69 -2.57 10.50 -20.01
CA ALA A 69 -3.57 10.59 -18.96
C ALA A 69 -3.75 9.27 -18.21
N GLY A 70 -3.67 8.14 -18.91
CA GLY A 70 -3.69 6.80 -18.33
C GLY A 70 -2.43 6.44 -17.51
N ILE A 71 -1.43 7.32 -17.45
CA ILE A 71 -0.22 7.16 -16.63
C ILE A 71 -0.24 8.17 -15.47
N VAL A 72 -0.48 9.45 -15.77
CA VAL A 72 -0.37 10.54 -14.80
C VAL A 72 -1.54 10.55 -13.81
N ALA A 73 -2.78 10.40 -14.29
CA ALA A 73 -3.95 10.42 -13.42
C ALA A 73 -3.95 9.28 -12.37
N PRO A 74 -3.75 7.99 -12.73
CA PRO A 74 -3.68 6.93 -11.73
C PRO A 74 -2.52 7.11 -10.76
N LEU A 75 -1.35 7.55 -11.25
CA LEU A 75 -0.19 7.82 -10.40
C LEU A 75 -0.51 8.84 -9.30
N LEU A 76 -1.10 9.98 -9.66
CA LEU A 76 -1.47 11.03 -8.71
C LEU A 76 -2.55 10.56 -7.73
N LEU A 77 -3.60 9.89 -8.25
CA LEU A 77 -4.73 9.42 -7.45
C LEU A 77 -4.31 8.31 -6.47
N TRP A 78 -3.47 7.39 -6.89
CA TRP A 78 -2.93 6.33 -6.03
C TRP A 78 -1.96 6.86 -4.99
N GLN A 79 -1.08 7.79 -5.35
CA GLN A 79 -0.18 8.42 -4.37
C GLN A 79 -0.96 9.23 -3.33
N LEU A 80 -2.02 9.92 -3.74
CA LEU A 80 -2.92 10.63 -2.84
C LEU A 80 -3.71 9.66 -1.95
N GLY A 81 -4.28 8.61 -2.52
CA GLY A 81 -4.99 7.57 -1.78
C GLY A 81 -4.11 6.90 -0.73
N PHE A 82 -2.84 6.63 -1.05
CA PHE A 82 -1.88 6.03 -0.13
C PHE A 82 -1.38 7.04 0.92
N GLY A 83 -1.38 8.33 0.57
CA GLY A 83 -1.23 9.41 1.54
C GLY A 83 -2.35 9.42 2.56
N PHE A 84 -3.61 9.26 2.15
CA PHE A 84 -4.76 9.17 3.05
C PHE A 84 -4.74 7.91 3.94
N ASP A 85 -4.31 6.78 3.38
CA ASP A 85 -4.02 5.54 4.13
C ASP A 85 -2.98 5.77 5.24
N CYS A 86 -1.90 6.50 4.95
CA CYS A 86 -0.96 6.92 6.00
C CYS A 86 -1.62 7.88 7.00
N ALA A 87 -2.46 8.81 6.52
CA ALA A 87 -3.05 9.87 7.32
C ALA A 87 -4.08 9.38 8.35
N ASP A 88 -4.85 8.33 8.05
CA ASP A 88 -5.94 7.89 8.93
C ASP A 88 -5.43 7.42 10.31
N GLY A 89 -4.37 6.62 10.33
CA GLY A 89 -3.76 6.09 11.53
C GLY A 89 -3.00 7.18 12.27
N GLN A 90 -2.39 8.11 11.54
CA GLN A 90 -1.73 9.28 12.13
C GLN A 90 -2.75 10.17 12.85
N LEU A 91 -3.88 10.47 12.20
CA LEU A 91 -4.98 11.23 12.77
C LEU A 91 -5.60 10.48 13.96
N ALA A 92 -5.85 9.19 13.85
CA ALA A 92 -6.41 8.37 14.93
C ALA A 92 -5.51 8.39 16.18
N ARG A 93 -4.19 8.21 16.02
CA ARG A 93 -3.20 8.29 17.12
C ARG A 93 -3.13 9.69 17.70
N ALA A 94 -3.06 10.72 16.86
CA ALA A 94 -2.96 12.09 17.32
C ALA A 94 -4.22 12.56 18.05
N THR A 95 -5.40 12.05 17.68
CA THR A 95 -6.69 12.40 18.30
C THR A 95 -7.17 11.44 19.37
N LYS A 96 -6.42 10.35 19.65
CA LYS A 96 -6.81 9.25 20.55
C LYS A 96 -8.16 8.62 20.15
N ARG A 97 -8.44 8.52 18.85
CA ARG A 97 -9.66 7.93 18.25
C ARG A 97 -9.41 6.60 17.55
N GLN A 98 -8.38 5.87 17.97
CA GLN A 98 -8.14 4.51 17.48
C GLN A 98 -9.28 3.61 17.92
N SER A 99 -9.75 2.71 17.04
CA SER A 99 -10.85 1.80 17.34
C SER A 99 -10.66 0.44 16.64
N PRO A 100 -11.22 -0.65 17.18
CA PRO A 100 -11.21 -1.96 16.50
C PRO A 100 -11.89 -1.90 15.13
N PHE A 101 -13.02 -1.20 15.03
CA PHE A 101 -13.72 -1.01 13.76
C PHE A 101 -12.86 -0.26 12.73
N GLY A 102 -12.15 0.80 13.14
CA GLY A 102 -11.26 1.53 12.23
C GLY A 102 -10.12 0.65 11.71
N GLY A 103 -9.52 -0.19 12.56
CA GLY A 103 -8.49 -1.15 12.13
C GLY A 103 -9.02 -2.26 11.21
N TRP A 104 -10.28 -2.68 11.39
CA TRP A 104 -10.94 -3.58 10.45
C TRP A 104 -11.26 -2.89 9.11
N LEU A 105 -11.76 -1.64 9.16
CA LEU A 105 -12.13 -0.86 7.98
C LEU A 105 -10.92 -0.60 7.09
N ASP A 106 -9.77 -0.26 7.67
CA ASP A 106 -8.46 -0.14 7.03
C ASP A 106 -8.14 -1.39 6.19
N VAL A 107 -8.13 -2.57 6.83
CA VAL A 107 -7.90 -3.85 6.17
C VAL A 107 -8.97 -4.17 5.12
N ALA A 108 -10.23 -3.83 5.35
CA ALA A 108 -11.30 -4.05 4.38
C ALA A 108 -11.11 -3.17 3.12
N CYS A 109 -10.80 -1.89 3.30
CA CYS A 109 -10.50 -0.96 2.22
C CYS A 109 -9.29 -1.42 1.41
N ASP A 110 -8.27 -1.97 2.08
CA ASP A 110 -7.10 -2.57 1.44
C ASP A 110 -7.46 -3.71 0.48
N HIS A 111 -8.36 -4.62 0.87
CA HIS A 111 -8.82 -5.69 -0.02
C HIS A 111 -9.63 -5.13 -1.21
N ILE A 112 -10.47 -4.12 -0.98
CA ILE A 112 -11.27 -3.51 -2.05
C ILE A 112 -10.35 -2.84 -3.09
N ARG A 113 -9.35 -2.05 -2.65
CA ARG A 113 -8.40 -1.41 -3.59
C ARG A 113 -7.51 -2.43 -4.32
N GLN A 114 -7.14 -3.54 -3.68
CA GLN A 114 -6.41 -4.64 -4.33
C GLN A 114 -7.23 -5.28 -5.45
N GLY A 115 -8.51 -5.56 -5.19
CA GLY A 115 -9.43 -6.07 -6.21
C GLY A 115 -9.60 -5.09 -7.37
N ALA A 116 -9.82 -3.80 -7.08
CA ALA A 116 -9.94 -2.76 -8.10
C ALA A 116 -8.68 -2.63 -8.97
N LEU A 117 -7.49 -2.69 -8.36
CA LEU A 117 -6.23 -2.68 -9.10
C LEU A 117 -6.11 -3.88 -10.05
N CYS A 118 -6.45 -5.09 -9.60
CA CYS A 118 -6.40 -6.27 -10.44
C CYS A 118 -7.43 -6.20 -11.58
N LEU A 119 -8.63 -5.68 -11.34
CA LEU A 119 -9.61 -5.43 -12.40
C LEU A 119 -9.08 -4.42 -13.44
N ALA A 120 -8.44 -3.35 -12.97
CA ALA A 120 -7.83 -2.36 -13.86
C ALA A 120 -6.68 -2.95 -14.68
N LEU A 121 -5.87 -3.83 -14.09
CA LEU A 121 -4.84 -4.59 -14.81
C LEU A 121 -5.44 -5.46 -15.91
N THR A 122 -6.54 -6.15 -15.64
CA THR A 122 -7.22 -6.98 -16.66
C THR A 122 -7.86 -6.16 -17.77
N ALA A 123 -8.26 -4.91 -17.49
CA ALA A 123 -8.82 -4.01 -18.49
C ALA A 123 -7.76 -3.52 -19.48
N VAL A 124 -6.55 -3.21 -19.02
CA VAL A 124 -5.44 -2.78 -19.90
C VAL A 124 -4.73 -3.94 -20.59
N SER A 125 -4.79 -5.14 -20.01
CA SER A 125 -4.17 -6.37 -20.55
C SER A 125 -5.21 -7.50 -20.62
N PRO A 126 -6.22 -7.41 -21.50
CA PRO A 126 -7.26 -8.42 -21.58
C PRO A 126 -6.72 -9.76 -22.13
N GLY A 127 -7.32 -10.87 -21.67
CA GLY A 127 -6.98 -12.22 -22.11
C GLY A 127 -6.44 -13.11 -20.99
N LEU A 128 -6.24 -14.40 -21.31
CA LEU A 128 -5.89 -15.43 -20.32
C LEU A 128 -4.66 -15.07 -19.49
N ALA A 129 -3.61 -14.54 -20.11
CA ALA A 129 -2.40 -14.14 -19.40
C ALA A 129 -2.67 -13.00 -18.40
N GLY A 130 -3.45 -12.00 -18.79
CA GLY A 130 -3.85 -10.91 -17.90
C GLY A 130 -4.67 -11.39 -16.71
N TYR A 131 -5.66 -12.24 -16.95
CA TYR A 131 -6.47 -12.83 -15.88
C TYR A 131 -5.64 -13.70 -14.93
N ALA A 132 -4.75 -14.54 -15.45
CA ALA A 132 -3.89 -15.39 -14.64
C ALA A 132 -2.93 -14.56 -13.77
N VAL A 133 -2.33 -13.51 -14.34
CA VAL A 133 -1.43 -12.60 -13.60
C VAL A 133 -2.20 -11.78 -12.56
N ALA A 134 -3.40 -11.28 -12.89
CA ALA A 134 -4.24 -10.55 -11.95
C ALA A 134 -4.68 -11.44 -10.77
N LEU A 135 -5.00 -12.71 -11.02
CA LEU A 135 -5.30 -13.68 -9.98
C LEU A 135 -4.07 -13.94 -9.09
N LEU A 136 -2.91 -14.20 -9.69
CA LEU A 136 -1.65 -14.42 -8.95
C LEU A 136 -1.28 -13.21 -8.08
N LEU A 137 -1.38 -12.00 -8.64
CA LEU A 137 -1.13 -10.76 -7.93
C LEU A 137 -2.12 -10.56 -6.78
N LEU A 138 -3.42 -10.77 -7.02
CA LEU A 138 -4.46 -10.66 -5.99
C LEU A 138 -4.22 -11.66 -4.85
N SER A 139 -3.92 -12.92 -5.19
CA SER A 139 -3.57 -13.95 -4.20
C SER A 139 -2.35 -13.54 -3.38
N GLY A 140 -1.29 -13.04 -4.02
CA GLY A 140 -0.09 -12.58 -3.32
C GLY A 140 -0.37 -11.42 -2.37
N MET A 141 -1.08 -10.39 -2.82
CA MET A 141 -1.44 -9.24 -2.00
C MET A 141 -2.35 -9.64 -0.83
N THR A 142 -3.36 -10.48 -1.09
CA THR A 142 -4.33 -10.94 -0.08
C THR A 142 -3.65 -11.79 0.99
N VAL A 143 -2.85 -12.78 0.59
CA VAL A 143 -2.15 -13.67 1.54
C VAL A 143 -1.12 -12.86 2.35
N TYR A 144 -0.40 -11.94 1.72
CA TYR A 144 0.54 -11.06 2.43
C TYR A 144 -0.17 -10.16 3.44
N LEU A 145 -1.24 -9.47 3.02
CA LEU A 145 -2.01 -8.60 3.90
C LEU A 145 -2.63 -9.38 5.06
N HIS A 146 -3.24 -10.53 4.78
CA HIS A 146 -3.80 -11.40 5.81
C HIS A 146 -2.73 -11.85 6.81
N THR A 147 -1.55 -12.25 6.31
CA THR A 147 -0.41 -12.63 7.16
C THR A 147 0.00 -11.46 8.06
N VAL A 148 0.14 -10.25 7.53
CA VAL A 148 0.51 -9.07 8.34
C VAL A 148 -0.61 -8.69 9.32
N ALA A 149 -1.88 -8.77 8.90
CA ALA A 149 -3.04 -8.38 9.70
C ALA A 149 -3.30 -9.33 10.87
N VAL A 150 -3.20 -10.65 10.65
CA VAL A 150 -3.37 -11.67 11.70
C VAL A 150 -2.19 -11.65 12.66
N ILE A 151 -0.98 -11.48 12.14
CA ILE A 151 0.25 -11.48 12.95
C ILE A 151 0.52 -10.06 13.55
N LYS A 152 -0.51 -9.23 13.76
CA LYS A 152 -0.41 -7.87 14.33
C LYS A 152 0.05 -7.80 15.81
N PHE A 153 0.54 -8.88 16.40
CA PHE A 153 1.17 -8.86 17.72
C PHE A 153 2.71 -8.89 17.58
N SER A 154 3.35 -7.80 18.00
CA SER A 154 4.81 -7.59 18.13
C SER A 154 5.60 -7.24 16.85
N ALA A 155 6.63 -6.40 17.02
CA ALA A 155 7.60 -6.09 15.97
C ALA A 155 8.22 -7.40 15.43
N PRO A 156 8.48 -7.53 14.12
CA PRO A 156 9.15 -8.72 13.60
C PRO A 156 10.51 -8.86 14.32
N PRO A 157 10.88 -10.08 14.75
CA PRO A 157 12.17 -10.28 15.38
C PRO A 157 13.28 -9.85 14.43
N LYS A 158 14.37 -9.29 14.99
CA LYS A 158 15.58 -9.01 14.20
C LYS A 158 16.04 -10.32 13.58
N LEU A 159 16.06 -10.36 12.25
CA LEU A 159 16.54 -11.51 11.50
C LEU A 159 18.04 -11.31 11.26
N GLU A 160 18.86 -12.13 11.91
CA GLU A 160 20.30 -12.16 11.67
C GLU A 160 20.56 -12.90 10.36
N LEU A 161 20.65 -12.13 9.28
CA LEU A 161 20.97 -12.62 7.95
C LEU A 161 22.44 -12.32 7.63
N GLY A 162 23.09 -13.24 6.92
CA GLY A 162 24.37 -12.94 6.27
C GLY A 162 24.24 -11.77 5.30
N VAL A 163 25.36 -11.10 5.00
CA VAL A 163 25.40 -9.82 4.25
C VAL A 163 24.59 -9.86 2.95
N HIS A 164 24.73 -10.92 2.14
CA HIS A 164 24.01 -11.07 0.87
C HIS A 164 22.49 -11.22 1.05
N ALA A 165 22.06 -12.08 1.97
CA ALA A 165 20.65 -12.28 2.28
C ALA A 165 20.03 -11.00 2.87
N GLY A 166 20.79 -10.25 3.68
CA GLY A 166 20.40 -8.95 4.19
C GLY A 166 20.17 -7.92 3.08
N ARG A 167 21.10 -7.80 2.12
CA ARG A 167 20.94 -6.90 0.95
C ARG A 167 19.74 -7.29 0.09
N LEU A 168 19.56 -8.59 -0.19
CA LEU A 168 18.43 -9.08 -0.97
C LEU A 168 17.09 -8.78 -0.29
N ARG A 169 17.00 -8.97 1.04
CA ARG A 169 15.81 -8.63 1.82
C ARG A 169 15.48 -7.14 1.69
N VAL A 170 16.47 -6.26 1.80
CA VAL A 170 16.25 -4.81 1.64
C VAL A 170 15.77 -4.50 0.23
N LEU A 171 16.42 -5.05 -0.80
CA LEU A 171 16.02 -4.84 -2.19
C LEU A 171 14.57 -5.28 -2.45
N VAL A 172 14.18 -6.49 -2.01
CA VAL A 172 12.81 -6.99 -2.17
C VAL A 172 11.81 -6.11 -1.43
N LYS A 173 12.15 -5.62 -0.23
CA LYS A 173 11.29 -4.69 0.53
C LYS A 173 11.08 -3.38 -0.23
N GLU A 174 12.14 -2.80 -0.82
CA GLU A 174 12.03 -1.56 -1.60
C GLU A 174 11.29 -1.79 -2.93
N LEU A 175 11.46 -2.94 -3.58
CA LEU A 175 10.74 -3.29 -4.81
C LEU A 175 9.23 -3.46 -4.57
N LEU A 176 8.87 -4.02 -3.42
CA LEU A 176 7.49 -4.20 -2.98
C LEU A 176 6.92 -2.97 -2.25
N ASP A 177 7.64 -1.85 -2.24
CA ASP A 177 7.13 -0.61 -1.66
C ASP A 177 5.91 -0.15 -2.45
N THR A 178 4.78 0.10 -1.78
CA THR A 178 3.50 0.35 -2.46
C THR A 178 3.56 1.53 -3.44
N PRO A 179 4.17 2.69 -3.12
CA PRO A 179 4.34 3.78 -4.08
C PRO A 179 5.21 3.39 -5.29
N VAL A 180 6.30 2.62 -5.06
CA VAL A 180 7.18 2.15 -6.14
C VAL A 180 6.44 1.18 -7.04
N PHE A 181 5.67 0.28 -6.45
CA PHE A 181 4.84 -0.67 -7.16
C PHE A 181 3.80 0.01 -8.06
N LEU A 182 3.01 0.93 -7.51
CA LEU A 182 1.97 1.64 -8.25
C LEU A 182 2.55 2.56 -9.33
N LEU A 183 3.67 3.24 -9.05
CA LEU A 183 4.41 4.01 -10.05
C LEU A 183 4.89 3.13 -11.20
N THR A 184 5.49 1.99 -10.88
CA THR A 184 6.03 1.08 -11.89
C THR A 184 4.93 0.49 -12.76
N LEU A 185 3.76 0.15 -12.18
CA LEU A 185 2.58 -0.25 -12.96
C LEU A 185 2.15 0.86 -13.94
N CYS A 186 2.06 2.12 -13.48
CA CYS A 186 1.71 3.25 -14.35
C CYS A 186 2.71 3.41 -15.50
N LEU A 187 4.01 3.36 -15.19
CA LEU A 187 5.06 3.51 -16.19
C LEU A 187 5.07 2.35 -17.19
N LEU A 188 4.85 1.11 -16.73
CA LEU A 188 4.85 -0.06 -17.60
C LEU A 188 3.57 -0.25 -18.41
N ARG A 189 2.52 0.55 -18.14
CA ARG A 189 1.23 0.47 -18.82
C ARG A 189 1.30 0.42 -20.36
N PRO A 190 2.17 1.19 -21.06
CA PRO A 190 2.29 1.12 -22.52
C PRO A 190 2.89 -0.19 -23.06
N TRP A 191 3.49 -1.03 -22.20
CA TRP A 191 4.14 -2.28 -22.59
C TRP A 191 3.51 -3.48 -21.86
N PRO A 192 2.37 -4.01 -22.36
CA PRO A 192 1.58 -5.04 -21.66
C PRO A 192 2.39 -6.26 -21.22
N SER A 193 3.33 -6.74 -22.03
CA SER A 193 4.16 -7.90 -21.67
C SER A 193 5.06 -7.62 -20.46
N LEU A 194 5.68 -6.43 -20.39
CA LEU A 194 6.52 -6.02 -19.26
C LEU A 194 5.67 -5.74 -18.02
N LEU A 195 4.50 -5.11 -18.20
CA LEU A 195 3.53 -4.89 -17.14
C LEU A 195 3.11 -6.21 -16.49
N LEU A 196 2.76 -7.21 -17.29
CA LEU A 196 2.35 -8.53 -16.80
C LEU A 196 3.51 -9.27 -16.13
N LEU A 197 4.72 -9.22 -16.69
CA LEU A 197 5.91 -9.81 -16.06
C LEU A 197 6.19 -9.19 -14.68
N TYR A 198 6.12 -7.86 -14.60
CA TYR A 198 6.31 -7.14 -13.35
C TYR A 198 5.23 -7.46 -12.32
N ALA A 199 3.95 -7.46 -12.72
CA ALA A 199 2.83 -7.79 -11.85
C ALA A 199 2.91 -9.25 -11.34
N ALA A 200 3.26 -10.20 -12.22
CA ALA A 200 3.47 -11.59 -11.85
C ALA A 200 4.61 -11.74 -10.84
N GLY A 201 5.74 -11.08 -11.09
CA GLY A 201 6.89 -11.06 -10.18
C GLY A 201 6.52 -10.53 -8.80
N ASN A 202 5.75 -9.44 -8.73
CA ASN A 202 5.25 -8.91 -7.47
C ASN A 202 4.33 -9.90 -6.74
N GLY A 203 3.41 -10.55 -7.45
CA GLY A 203 2.54 -11.59 -6.89
C GLY A 203 3.34 -12.73 -6.23
N VAL A 204 4.35 -13.25 -6.94
CA VAL A 204 5.25 -14.30 -6.41
C VAL A 204 6.04 -13.81 -5.20
N LEU A 205 6.64 -12.61 -5.28
CA LEU A 205 7.43 -12.05 -4.19
C LEU A 205 6.60 -11.79 -2.93
N LEU A 206 5.36 -11.34 -3.08
CA LEU A 206 4.43 -11.14 -1.96
C LEU A 206 4.05 -12.47 -1.29
N LEU A 207 3.77 -13.51 -2.07
CA LEU A 207 3.55 -14.86 -1.54
C LEU A 207 4.78 -15.38 -0.79
N ALA A 208 5.96 -15.27 -1.39
CA ALA A 208 7.20 -15.70 -0.77
C ALA A 208 7.47 -14.94 0.55
N ARG A 209 7.23 -13.64 0.56
CA ARG A 209 7.36 -12.80 1.76
C ARG A 209 6.35 -13.16 2.84
N ALA A 210 5.10 -13.47 2.46
CA ALA A 210 4.07 -13.94 3.39
C ALA A 210 4.47 -15.26 4.06
N VAL A 211 4.91 -16.24 3.28
CA VAL A 211 5.39 -17.54 3.79
C VAL A 211 6.61 -17.36 4.71
N ALA A 212 7.58 -16.53 4.29
CA ALA A 212 8.76 -16.26 5.11
C ALA A 212 8.38 -15.62 6.45
N LEU A 213 7.48 -14.63 6.43
CA LEU A 213 7.00 -13.97 7.65
C LEU A 213 6.24 -14.94 8.56
N ALA A 214 5.35 -15.77 8.00
CA ALA A 214 4.61 -16.78 8.74
C ALA A 214 5.55 -17.79 9.42
N LYS A 215 6.53 -18.33 8.68
CA LYS A 215 7.53 -19.27 9.25
C LYS A 215 8.32 -18.67 10.39
N LEU A 216 8.80 -17.43 10.24
CA LEU A 216 9.60 -16.75 11.26
C LEU A 216 8.83 -16.51 12.56
N ARG A 217 7.53 -16.27 12.45
CA ARG A 217 6.65 -15.96 13.58
C ARG A 217 6.14 -17.24 14.27
N LEU A 218 5.75 -18.25 13.48
CA LEU A 218 5.24 -19.52 14.01
C LEU A 218 6.33 -20.40 14.62
N ALA A 219 7.58 -20.32 14.16
CA ALA A 219 8.69 -21.07 14.76
C ALA A 219 9.07 -20.60 16.19
N ARG A 220 8.39 -19.57 16.71
CA ARG A 220 8.66 -18.96 18.02
C ARG A 220 7.40 -18.84 18.90
N ALA A 221 6.28 -19.44 18.48
CA ALA A 221 5.03 -19.56 19.23
C ALA A 221 4.95 -20.96 19.86
#